data_AF-A0A943GM45-F1
#
_entry.id   AF-A0A943GM45-F1
#
_cell.length_a   1.000
_cell.length_b   1.000
_cell.length_c   1.000
_cell.angle_alpha   90.00
_cell.angle_beta   90.00
_cell.angle_gamma   90.00
#
_symmetry.space_group_name_H-M   'P 1'
#
loop_
_entity.id
_entity.type
_entity.pdbx_description
1 polymer ?
#
loop_
_entity_poly.entity_id
_entity_poly.type
_entity_poly.pdbx_seq_one_letter_code
_entity_poly.pdbx_strand_id
1 'polypeptide(L)'
;MSKTIHENQIFQLTFDEYDRIVDKFESLKVPTYYPTLRQVDEMRKNPQKWLLFACYIVECGEKPKYKMEEYRKKTLQSFVQDHLELVDETDEIRNHLEVAL
;
A
#
# COMPACT_ATOMS: atom_id res chain seq x y z
N MET A 1 15.10 7.00 27.09
CA MET A 1 13.99 7.06 26.13
C MET A 1 14.43 6.38 24.86
N SER A 2 14.09 5.10 24.70
CA SER A 2 14.47 4.32 23.53
C SER A 2 13.71 4.88 22.32
N LYS A 3 14.43 5.47 21.37
CA LYS A 3 13.88 5.76 20.05
C LYS A 3 13.64 4.40 19.40
N THR A 4 12.40 3.97 19.31
CA THR A 4 12.02 2.81 18.50
C THR A 4 12.35 3.19 17.06
N ILE A 5 13.49 2.71 16.56
CA ILE A 5 13.77 2.70 15.14
C ILE A 5 12.79 1.67 14.59
N HIS A 6 11.68 2.14 14.01
CA HIS A 6 10.84 1.25 13.23
C HIS A 6 11.67 0.88 12.01
N GLU A 7 12.20 -0.35 11.99
CA GLU A 7 12.72 -0.94 10.75
C GLU A 7 11.62 -0.81 9.69
N ASN A 8 11.96 -0.23 8.54
CA ASN A 8 11.03 -0.14 7.41
C ASN A 8 10.74 -1.59 6.98
N GLN A 9 9.57 -2.11 7.34
CA GLN A 9 9.18 -3.47 6.99
C GLN A 9 8.77 -3.50 5.52
N ILE A 10 9.63 -4.11 4.69
CA ILE A 10 9.35 -4.33 3.26
C ILE A 10 8.67 -5.69 3.13
N PHE A 11 7.46 -5.70 2.58
CA PHE A 11 6.72 -6.91 2.25
C PHE A 11 6.85 -7.20 0.76
N GLN A 12 6.74 -8.48 0.42
CA GLN A 12 6.91 -8.97 -0.93
C GLN A 12 5.63 -9.63 -1.44
N LEU A 13 5.31 -9.35 -2.69
CA LEU A 13 4.29 -10.03 -3.48
C LEU A 13 4.85 -10.34 -4.86
N THR A 14 4.37 -11.40 -5.49
CA THR A 14 4.60 -11.55 -6.92
C THR A 14 3.73 -10.55 -7.70
N PHE A 15 4.13 -10.23 -8.93
CA PHE A 15 3.29 -9.44 -9.84
C PHE A 15 1.90 -10.09 -10.04
N ASP A 16 1.88 -11.42 -10.18
CA ASP A 16 0.67 -12.23 -10.31
C ASP A 16 -0.27 -12.10 -9.09
N GLU A 17 0.28 -12.11 -7.87
CA GLU A 17 -0.49 -11.90 -6.65
C GLU A 17 -1.04 -10.47 -6.58
N TYR A 18 -0.20 -9.49 -6.91
CA TYR A 18 -0.58 -8.08 -6.94
C TYR A 18 -1.76 -7.83 -7.89
N ASP A 19 -1.68 -8.36 -9.12
CA ASP A 19 -2.73 -8.20 -10.13
C ASP A 19 -4.06 -8.81 -9.67
N ARG A 20 -4.04 -10.03 -9.11
CA ARG A 20 -5.25 -10.70 -8.57
C ARG A 20 -5.93 -9.87 -7.46
N ILE A 21 -5.13 -9.20 -6.63
CA ILE A 21 -5.63 -8.35 -5.56
C ILE A 21 -6.28 -7.09 -6.12
N VAL A 22 -5.62 -6.41 -7.07
CA VAL A 22 -6.13 -5.21 -7.72
C VAL A 22 -7.46 -5.53 -8.42
N ASP A 23 -7.52 -6.61 -9.20
CA ASP A 23 -8.75 -7.08 -9.87
C ASP A 23 -9.90 -7.32 -8.88
N LYS A 24 -9.60 -7.97 -7.75
CA LYS A 24 -10.60 -8.21 -6.69
C LYS A 24 -11.10 -6.90 -6.11
N PHE A 25 -10.23 -5.93 -5.86
CA PHE A 25 -10.67 -4.65 -5.31
C PHE A 25 -11.47 -3.80 -6.30
N GLU A 26 -11.17 -3.84 -7.60
CA GLU A 26 -11.99 -3.18 -8.62
C GLU A 26 -13.44 -3.69 -8.59
N SER A 27 -13.63 -4.99 -8.36
CA SER A 27 -14.96 -5.60 -8.25
C SER A 27 -15.80 -5.06 -7.07
N LEU A 28 -15.15 -4.59 -6.00
CA LEU A 28 -15.80 -4.14 -4.76
C LEU A 28 -16.31 -2.70 -4.83
N LYS A 29 -15.90 -1.91 -5.84
CA LYS A 29 -16.33 -0.50 -6.06
C LYS A 29 -16.30 0.35 -4.78
N VAL A 30 -15.21 0.30 -4.04
CA VAL A 30 -15.06 1.06 -2.79
C VAL A 30 -14.91 2.56 -3.11
N PRO A 31 -15.59 3.47 -2.40
CA PRO A 31 -15.39 4.90 -2.56
C PRO A 31 -13.94 5.30 -2.36
N THR A 32 -13.41 6.14 -3.25
CA THR A 32 -12.02 6.59 -3.15
C THR A 32 -11.86 7.54 -1.97
N TYR A 33 -10.90 7.21 -1.10
CA TYR A 33 -10.52 8.03 0.05
C TYR A 33 -9.01 8.20 0.09
N TYR A 34 -8.55 9.44 -0.10
CA TYR A 34 -7.14 9.80 0.07
C TYR A 34 -6.83 10.11 1.55
N PRO A 35 -6.09 9.25 2.26
CA PRO A 35 -5.82 9.44 3.68
C PRO A 35 -5.09 10.75 3.95
N THR A 36 -5.38 11.35 5.10
CA THR A 36 -4.62 12.50 5.62
C THR A 36 -3.20 12.08 5.97
N LEU A 37 -2.27 13.05 6.04
CA LEU A 37 -0.87 12.78 6.40
C LEU A 37 -0.75 12.07 7.74
N ARG A 38 -1.53 12.51 8.74
CA ARG A 38 -1.59 11.85 10.05
C ARG A 38 -2.04 10.40 9.96
N GLN A 39 -3.01 10.08 9.09
CA GLN A 39 -3.42 8.69 8.88
C GLN A 39 -2.31 7.88 8.22
N VAL A 40 -1.58 8.44 7.24
CA VAL A 40 -0.42 7.77 6.65
C VAL A 40 0.67 7.52 7.70
N ASP A 41 0.90 8.46 8.62
CA ASP A 41 1.83 8.26 9.75
C ASP A 41 1.38 7.11 10.67
N GLU A 42 0.07 6.95 10.90
CA GLU A 42 -0.46 5.79 11.62
C GLU A 42 -0.30 4.49 10.80
N MET A 43 -0.46 4.56 9.48
CA MET A 43 -0.26 3.40 8.60
C MET A 43 1.19 2.89 8.66
N ARG A 44 2.17 3.80 8.70
CA ARG A 44 3.60 3.49 8.86
C ARG A 44 3.93 2.73 10.15
N LYS A 45 3.08 2.80 11.18
CA LYS A 45 3.28 2.03 12.43
C LYS A 45 2.88 0.55 12.30
N ASN A 46 2.06 0.21 11.32
CA ASN A 46 1.65 -1.17 11.03
C ASN A 46 1.42 -1.35 9.52
N PRO A 47 2.51 -1.33 8.71
CA PRO A 47 2.40 -1.33 7.26
C PRO A 47 1.67 -2.57 6.71
N GLN A 48 1.91 -3.76 7.26
CA GLN A 48 1.24 -5.01 6.85
C GLN A 48 -0.29 -4.86 6.75
N LYS A 49 -0.89 -4.24 7.78
CA LYS A 49 -2.35 -4.04 7.84
C LYS A 49 -2.89 -3.13 6.74
N TRP A 50 -2.08 -2.17 6.29
CA TRP A 50 -2.55 -1.04 5.49
C TRP A 50 -2.04 -1.05 4.05
N LEU A 51 -1.05 -1.89 3.74
CA LEU A 51 -0.37 -1.90 2.44
C LEU A 51 -1.31 -2.22 1.29
N LEU A 52 -2.15 -3.26 1.43
CA LEU A 52 -3.13 -3.63 0.40
C LEU A 52 -4.15 -2.53 0.13
N PHE A 53 -4.64 -1.87 1.18
CA PHE A 53 -5.52 -0.72 1.04
C PHE A 53 -4.82 0.44 0.33
N ALA A 54 -3.56 0.72 0.66
CA ALA A 54 -2.80 1.78 0.01
C ALA A 54 -2.59 1.50 -1.49
N CYS A 55 -2.25 0.25 -1.85
CA CYS A 55 -2.13 -0.18 -3.25
C CYS A 55 -3.43 0.04 -4.01
N TYR A 56 -4.56 -0.41 -3.45
CA TYR A 56 -5.87 -0.20 -4.05
C TYR A 56 -6.17 1.27 -4.37
N ILE A 57 -5.98 2.18 -3.41
CA ILE A 57 -6.26 3.60 -3.62
C ILE A 57 -5.30 4.22 -4.65
N VAL A 58 -4.06 3.76 -4.70
CA VAL A 58 -3.07 4.25 -5.67
C VAL A 58 -3.45 3.84 -7.10
N GLU A 59 -3.82 2.58 -7.30
CA GLU A 59 -4.15 2.01 -8.62
C GLU A 59 -5.57 2.37 -9.07
N CYS A 60 -6.58 2.05 -8.26
CA CYS A 60 -7.98 2.07 -8.65
C CYS A 60 -8.72 3.35 -8.20
N GLY A 61 -8.10 4.17 -7.36
CA GLY A 61 -8.73 5.37 -6.81
C GLY A 61 -9.10 6.40 -7.89
N GLU A 62 -10.27 7.03 -7.76
CA GLU A 62 -10.70 8.18 -8.56
C GLU A 62 -9.60 9.23 -8.65
N LYS A 63 -9.44 9.84 -9.82
CA LYS A 63 -8.44 10.90 -10.00
C LYS A 63 -8.66 12.04 -8.98
N PRO A 64 -7.60 12.50 -8.29
CA PRO A 64 -7.68 13.66 -7.41
C PRO A 64 -8.33 14.85 -8.11
N LYS A 65 -9.26 15.52 -7.42
CA LYS A 65 -9.98 16.70 -7.93
C LYS A 65 -9.30 17.99 -7.50
N TYR A 66 -8.51 17.95 -6.43
CA TYR A 66 -7.86 19.11 -5.83
C TYR A 66 -6.39 18.84 -5.51
N LYS A 67 -5.56 19.91 -5.51
CA LYS A 67 -4.13 19.84 -5.18
C LYS A 67 -3.83 19.13 -3.85
N MET A 68 -4.71 19.28 -2.86
CA MET A 68 -4.55 18.60 -1.57
C MET A 68 -4.67 17.08 -1.71
N GLU A 69 -5.60 16.60 -2.54
CA GLU A 69 -5.78 15.17 -2.81
C GLU A 69 -4.62 14.62 -3.63
N GLU A 70 -4.09 15.38 -4.60
CA GLU A 70 -2.88 15.01 -5.34
C GLU A 70 -1.70 14.81 -4.39
N TYR A 71 -1.53 15.75 -3.45
CA TYR A 71 -0.48 15.66 -2.45
C TYR A 71 -0.65 14.42 -1.55
N ARG A 72 -1.87 14.15 -1.08
CA ARG A 72 -2.17 12.95 -0.28
C ARG A 72 -1.95 11.66 -1.07
N LYS A 73 -2.34 11.60 -2.34
CA LYS A 73 -2.08 10.46 -3.23
C LYS A 73 -0.58 10.22 -3.34
N LYS A 74 0.23 11.26 -3.55
CA LYS A 74 1.70 11.14 -3.61
C LYS A 74 2.31 10.65 -2.29
N THR A 75 1.80 11.12 -1.15
CA THR A 75 2.24 10.61 0.16
C THR A 75 1.91 9.12 0.33
N LEU A 76 0.74 8.70 -0.14
CA LEU A 76 0.33 7.30 -0.11
C LEU A 76 1.17 6.42 -1.06
N GLN A 77 1.51 6.94 -2.24
CA GLN A 77 2.43 6.29 -3.19
C GLN A 77 3.81 6.07 -2.56
N SER A 78 4.35 7.08 -1.88
CA SER A 78 5.60 6.92 -1.13
C SER A 78 5.47 5.85 -0.05
N PHE A 79 4.36 5.80 0.68
CA PHE A 79 4.13 4.72 1.65
C PHE A 79 4.16 3.32 1.00
N VAL A 80 3.52 3.13 -0.16
CA VAL A 80 3.57 1.85 -0.89
C VAL A 80 5.01 1.53 -1.32
N GLN A 81 5.70 2.48 -1.95
CA GLN A 81 7.08 2.31 -2.40
C GLN A 81 8.05 1.97 -1.26
N ASP A 82 7.82 2.51 -0.06
CA ASP A 82 8.66 2.29 1.10
C ASP A 82 8.47 0.90 1.73
N HIS A 83 7.37 0.20 1.44
CA HIS A 83 6.94 -1.02 2.16
C HIS A 83 6.54 -2.20 1.26
N LEU A 84 6.44 -2.04 -0.06
CA LEU A 84 6.14 -3.11 -1.00
C LEU A 84 7.28 -3.27 -2.00
N GLU A 85 7.74 -4.50 -2.15
CA GLU A 85 8.61 -4.96 -3.22
C GLU A 85 7.86 -5.99 -4.05
N LEU A 86 7.80 -5.79 -5.37
CA LEU A 86 7.27 -6.78 -6.30
C LEU A 86 8.42 -7.64 -6.81
N VAL A 87 8.24 -8.95 -6.76
CA VAL A 87 9.26 -9.94 -7.14
C VAL A 87 8.72 -10.86 -8.24
N ASP A 88 9.62 -11.50 -8.97
CA ASP A 88 9.21 -12.52 -9.96
C ASP A 88 8.77 -13.81 -9.25
N GLU A 89 7.94 -14.63 -9.91
CA GLU A 89 7.49 -15.91 -9.34
C GLU A 89 8.64 -16.89 -9.01
N THR A 90 9.78 -16.71 -9.67
CA THR A 90 10.99 -17.52 -9.46
C THR A 90 11.87 -17.01 -8.34
N ASP A 91 11.60 -15.82 -7.80
CA ASP A 91 12.39 -15.21 -6.74
C ASP A 91 12.04 -15.79 -5.37
N GLU A 92 13.02 -15.80 -4.47
CA GLU A 92 12.80 -16.21 -3.09
C GLU A 92 12.04 -15.11 -2.31
N ILE A 93 10.83 -15.44 -1.86
CA ILE A 93 10.03 -14.57 -1.00
C ILE A 93 10.51 -14.69 0.45
N ARG A 94 11.04 -13.59 0.99
CA ARG A 94 11.60 -13.48 2.35
C ARG A 94 10.60 -12.94 3.36
N ASN A 95 9.71 -12.05 2.94
CA ASN A 95 8.70 -11.45 3.80
C ASN A 95 7.38 -11.29 3.05
N HIS A 96 6.66 -12.40 2.85
CA HIS A 96 5.41 -12.41 2.08
C HIS A 96 4.36 -11.52 2.72
N LEU A 97 3.69 -10.69 1.93
CA LEU A 97 2.51 -9.96 2.40
C LEU A 97 1.35 -10.95 2.52
N GLU A 98 0.86 -11.16 3.74
CA GLU A 98 -0.32 -11.99 3.95
C GLU A 98 -1.54 -11.41 3.23
N VAL A 99 -1.99 -12.13 2.20
CA VAL A 99 -3.16 -11.78 1.40
C VAL A 99 -4.30 -12.73 1.74
N ALA A 100 -5.35 -12.19 2.36
CA ALA A 100 -6.60 -12.94 2.55
C ALA A 100 -7.37 -12.98 1.22
N LEU A 101 -6.98 -13.92 0.35
CA LEU A 101 -7.64 -14.19 -0.92
C LEU A 101 -8.96 -14.94 -0.72
#